data_AF-A0A7W8J4I7-F1
#
_entry.id   AF-A0A7W8J4I7-F1
#
_cell.length_a   1.000
_cell.length_b   1.000
_cell.length_c   1.000
_cell.angle_alpha   90.00
_cell.angle_beta   90.00
_cell.angle_gamma   90.00
#
_symmetry.space_group_name_H-M   'P 1'
#
loop_
_entity.id
_entity.type
_entity.pdbx_description
1 polymer ?
#
loop_
_entity_poly.entity_id
_entity_poly.type
_entity_poly.pdbx_seq_one_letter_code
_entity_poly.pdbx_strand_id
1 'polypeptide(L)'
;MKRKGSLGDATFEDHTYPSGLGENTRLLGWGVGFFDMDNDGWLDILMSNAHVYPEVDKSKADLKYAEHKCLYRNLHNGRFQDVTNKGGPGILEDVPARGCVFGGYDNDGDPGYRRELYQCRTTASALRFDTES
;
A
#
# COMPACT_ATOMS: atom_id res chain seq x y z
N MET A 1 14.87 -13.89 19.76
CA MET A 1 14.63 -12.84 18.74
C MET A 1 15.86 -12.68 17.86
N LYS A 2 15.91 -13.33 16.69
CA LYS A 2 16.70 -12.93 15.49
C LYS A 2 16.11 -13.66 14.28
N ARG A 3 15.40 -12.95 13.41
CA ARG A 3 15.20 -13.34 12.01
C ARG A 3 15.57 -12.12 11.17
N LYS A 4 16.58 -12.26 10.32
CA LYS A 4 16.81 -11.37 9.19
C LYS A 4 17.62 -12.12 8.13
N GLY A 5 17.10 -12.08 6.91
CA GLY A 5 17.65 -12.73 5.72
C GLY A 5 19.06 -12.25 5.40
N SER A 6 19.99 -13.16 5.61
CA SER A 6 21.34 -13.20 5.06
C SER A 6 21.63 -14.69 4.96
N LEU A 7 22.08 -15.19 3.81
CA LEU A 7 22.41 -16.62 3.63
C LEU A 7 23.65 -17.07 4.45
N GLY A 8 24.09 -16.25 5.41
CA GLY A 8 25.20 -16.54 6.32
C GLY A 8 26.57 -16.08 5.82
N ASP A 9 26.65 -15.60 4.58
CA ASP A 9 27.88 -15.24 3.85
C ASP A 9 27.87 -13.81 3.26
N ALA A 10 26.97 -12.96 3.75
CA ALA A 10 26.72 -11.60 3.24
C ALA A 10 26.12 -11.53 1.82
N THR A 11 25.56 -12.63 1.30
CA THR A 11 24.74 -12.57 0.08
C THR A 11 23.29 -12.17 0.40
N PHE A 12 22.66 -11.49 -0.56
CA PHE A 12 21.26 -11.05 -0.52
C PHE A 12 20.55 -11.61 -1.75
N GLU A 13 19.34 -12.15 -1.55
CA GLU A 13 18.50 -12.64 -2.63
C GLU A 13 17.33 -11.66 -2.81
N ASP A 14 17.09 -11.24 -4.06
CA ASP A 14 15.94 -10.43 -4.39
C ASP A 14 14.71 -11.33 -4.58
N HIS A 15 13.69 -11.09 -3.75
CA HIS A 15 12.42 -11.81 -3.79
C HIS A 15 11.27 -10.96 -4.33
N THR A 16 11.52 -9.77 -4.90
CA THR A 16 10.45 -8.88 -5.38
C THR A 16 9.53 -9.54 -6.42
N TYR A 17 10.09 -10.21 -7.44
CA TYR A 17 9.27 -10.93 -8.42
C TYR A 17 8.64 -12.23 -7.86
N PRO A 18 9.39 -13.12 -7.18
CA PRO A 18 8.81 -14.33 -6.57
C PRO A 18 7.66 -14.04 -5.60
N SER A 19 7.77 -12.95 -4.83
CA SER A 19 6.75 -12.52 -3.87
C SER A 19 5.54 -11.84 -4.52
N GLY A 20 5.54 -11.57 -5.83
CA GLY A 20 4.41 -10.91 -6.51
C GLY A 20 4.35 -9.38 -6.34
N LEU A 21 5.40 -8.76 -5.80
CA LEU A 21 5.50 -7.30 -5.64
C LEU A 21 6.13 -6.60 -6.87
N GLY A 22 6.60 -7.37 -7.86
CA GLY A 22 7.24 -6.88 -9.07
C GLY A 22 6.31 -6.38 -10.18
N GLU A 23 5.00 -6.35 -9.96
CA GLU A 23 4.02 -5.99 -11.01
C GLU A 23 3.95 -4.48 -11.26
N ASN A 24 4.10 -3.64 -10.22
CA ASN A 24 3.96 -2.18 -10.31
C ASN A 24 5.29 -1.42 -10.22
N THR A 25 6.39 -1.98 -10.75
CA THR A 25 7.74 -1.40 -10.63
C THR A 25 7.92 -0.06 -11.36
N ARG A 26 6.93 0.37 -12.15
CA ARG A 26 6.96 1.66 -12.85
C ARG A 26 6.49 2.84 -12.00
N LEU A 27 5.73 2.57 -10.93
CA LEU A 27 5.25 3.59 -10.02
C LEU A 27 6.33 3.93 -9.01
N LEU A 28 6.38 5.18 -8.58
CA LEU A 28 7.40 5.65 -7.65
C LEU A 28 6.85 5.67 -6.23
N GLY A 29 7.22 4.64 -5.46
CA GLY A 29 6.79 4.47 -4.07
C GLY A 29 7.50 5.44 -3.10
N TRP A 30 6.71 6.09 -2.24
CA TRP A 30 7.19 7.02 -1.21
C TRP A 30 6.97 6.53 0.21
N GLY A 31 5.93 5.72 0.42
CA GLY A 31 5.57 5.22 1.73
C GLY A 31 4.87 3.87 1.63
N VAL A 32 5.23 2.97 2.53
CA VAL A 32 4.61 1.66 2.67
C VAL A 32 3.96 1.54 4.02
N GLY A 33 2.88 0.78 4.07
CA GLY A 33 2.12 0.58 5.27
C GLY A 33 1.51 -0.81 5.32
N PHE A 34 1.41 -1.35 6.53
CA PHE A 34 0.99 -2.71 6.79
C PHE A 34 -0.29 -2.70 7.64
N PHE A 35 -1.29 -3.43 7.19
CA PHE A 35 -2.59 -3.54 7.86
C PHE A 35 -3.30 -4.80 7.44
N ASP A 36 -4.28 -5.25 8.22
CA ASP A 36 -5.07 -6.44 7.92
C ASP A 36 -6.38 -6.00 7.25
N MET A 37 -6.45 -6.11 5.92
CA MET A 37 -7.54 -5.53 5.14
C MET A 37 -8.80 -6.38 5.14
N ASP A 38 -8.64 -7.69 5.32
CA ASP A 38 -9.70 -8.70 5.24
C ASP A 38 -9.92 -9.44 6.57
N ASN A 39 -9.23 -9.01 7.63
CA ASN A 39 -9.32 -9.52 9.00
C ASN A 39 -8.97 -11.01 9.10
N ASP A 40 -8.04 -11.48 8.27
CA ASP A 40 -7.59 -12.87 8.25
C ASP A 40 -6.41 -13.13 9.20
N GLY A 41 -5.94 -12.08 9.89
CA GLY A 41 -4.84 -12.13 10.85
C GLY A 41 -3.46 -11.95 10.20
N TRP A 42 -3.39 -11.71 8.89
CA TRP A 42 -2.15 -11.44 8.17
C TRP A 42 -2.10 -10.01 7.65
N LEU A 43 -0.92 -9.40 7.77
CA LEU A 43 -0.73 -8.04 7.27
C LEU A 43 -0.58 -8.04 5.75
N ASP A 44 -1.41 -7.21 5.13
CA ASP A 44 -1.39 -6.76 3.75
C ASP A 44 -0.52 -5.50 3.60
N ILE A 45 -0.32 -5.06 2.36
CA ILE A 45 0.54 -3.93 2.01
C ILE A 45 -0.24 -2.86 1.26
N LEU A 46 -0.20 -1.64 1.76
CA LEU A 46 -0.53 -0.42 1.01
C LEU A 46 0.75 0.34 0.66
N MET A 47 0.92 0.67 -0.61
CA MET A 47 2.01 1.51 -1.10
C MET A 47 1.46 2.81 -1.67
N SER A 48 2.04 3.91 -1.22
CA SER A 48 1.74 5.26 -1.69
C SER A 48 2.74 5.68 -2.75
N ASN A 49 2.22 6.17 -3.88
CA ASN A 49 3.00 6.47 -5.08
C ASN A 49 2.78 7.91 -5.54
N ALA A 50 3.81 8.47 -6.19
CA ALA A 50 3.76 9.76 -6.86
C ALA A 50 5.02 9.95 -7.71
N HIS A 51 4.92 10.64 -8.84
CA HIS A 51 6.15 11.00 -9.55
C HIS A 51 6.91 12.13 -8.84
N VAL A 52 8.23 12.21 -9.03
CA VAL A 52 9.08 13.24 -8.39
C VAL A 52 8.73 14.65 -8.92
N TYR A 53 8.63 14.76 -10.24
CA TYR A 53 8.55 16.02 -11.00
C TYR A 53 7.17 16.23 -11.61
N PRO A 54 6.49 17.37 -11.35
CA PRO A 54 5.23 17.72 -12.01
C PRO A 54 5.33 17.87 -13.53
N GLU A 55 6.52 18.16 -14.05
CA GLU A 55 6.75 18.40 -15.48
C GLU A 55 6.49 17.17 -16.36
N VAL A 56 6.44 15.97 -15.77
CA VAL A 56 6.14 14.74 -16.51
C VAL A 56 4.75 14.73 -17.13
N ASP A 57 3.80 15.47 -16.55
CA ASP A 57 2.45 15.65 -17.11
C ASP A 57 2.46 16.31 -18.49
N LYS A 58 3.54 17.05 -18.81
CA LYS A 58 3.75 17.70 -20.11
C LYS A 58 4.57 16.84 -21.07
N SER A 59 5.12 15.73 -20.58
CA SER A 59 5.91 14.82 -21.39
C SER A 59 5.00 13.96 -22.29
N LYS A 60 5.57 13.41 -23.36
CA LYS A 60 4.89 12.40 -24.19
C LYS A 60 5.04 10.98 -23.64
N ALA A 61 5.71 10.82 -22.49
CA ALA A 61 5.83 9.54 -21.84
C ALA A 61 4.52 9.21 -21.12
N ASP A 62 4.21 7.92 -20.99
CA ASP A 62 3.09 7.44 -20.20
C ASP A 62 3.44 7.48 -18.70
N LEU A 63 3.71 8.69 -18.21
CA LEU A 63 4.08 9.00 -16.83
C LEU A 63 3.25 10.19 -16.39
N LYS A 64 2.70 10.11 -15.17
CA LYS A 64 1.91 11.18 -14.57
C LYS A 64 2.47 11.57 -13.23
N TYR A 65 2.33 12.84 -12.87
CA TYR A 65 2.76 13.34 -11.58
C TYR A 65 1.96 12.72 -10.43
N ALA A 66 0.64 12.66 -10.61
CA ALA A 66 -0.26 11.97 -9.71
C ALA A 66 -0.35 10.49 -10.11
N GLU A 67 -0.14 9.61 -9.14
CA GLU A 67 -0.17 8.16 -9.33
C GLU A 67 -1.14 7.55 -8.30
N HIS A 68 -1.86 6.50 -8.69
CA HIS A 68 -2.67 5.74 -7.75
C HIS A 68 -1.80 4.94 -6.77
N LYS A 69 -2.40 4.55 -5.66
CA LYS A 69 -1.76 3.72 -4.62
C LYS A 69 -1.79 2.26 -5.09
N CYS A 70 -0.83 1.43 -4.66
CA CYS A 70 -0.91 -0.01 -4.86
C CYS A 70 -1.38 -0.71 -3.58
N LEU A 71 -2.30 -1.65 -3.72
CA LEU A 71 -2.78 -2.47 -2.61
C LEU A 71 -2.48 -3.94 -2.91
N TYR A 72 -1.83 -4.62 -1.96
CA TYR A 72 -1.44 -6.02 -2.09
C TYR A 72 -1.97 -6.85 -0.94
N ARG A 73 -2.69 -7.91 -1.26
CA ARG A 73 -3.18 -8.90 -0.30
C ARG A 73 -2.15 -9.98 -0.05
N ASN A 74 -1.92 -10.34 1.21
CA ASN A 74 -1.06 -11.44 1.59
C ASN A 74 -1.73 -12.80 1.30
N LEU A 75 -1.02 -13.70 0.62
CA LEU A 75 -1.53 -15.04 0.28
C LEU A 75 -1.08 -16.13 1.27
N HIS A 76 -0.52 -15.73 2.41
CA HIS A 76 -0.09 -16.58 3.54
C HIS A 76 1.01 -17.61 3.19
N ASN A 77 1.60 -17.47 2.01
CA ASN A 77 2.63 -18.36 1.48
C ASN A 77 3.91 -17.61 1.09
N GLY A 78 4.10 -16.40 1.64
CA GLY A 78 5.21 -15.52 1.29
C GLY A 78 5.03 -14.78 -0.04
N ARG A 79 3.85 -14.87 -0.65
CA ARG A 79 3.47 -14.12 -1.84
C ARG A 79 2.36 -13.13 -1.53
N PHE A 80 2.30 -12.11 -2.37
CA PHE A 80 1.32 -11.05 -2.37
C PHE A 80 0.59 -11.03 -3.70
N GLN A 81 -0.69 -10.70 -3.66
CA GLN A 81 -1.54 -10.50 -4.83
C GLN A 81 -1.85 -9.02 -4.96
N ASP A 82 -1.62 -8.44 -6.14
CA ASP A 82 -2.11 -7.10 -6.45
C ASP A 82 -3.65 -7.12 -6.48
N VAL A 83 -4.25 -6.36 -5.57
CA VAL A 83 -5.69 -6.14 -5.44
C VAL A 83 -6.04 -4.65 -5.53
N THR A 84 -5.17 -3.84 -6.13
CA THR A 84 -5.34 -2.38 -6.31
C THR A 84 -6.70 -2.04 -6.91
N ASN A 85 -7.11 -2.78 -7.95
CA ASN A 85 -8.42 -2.61 -8.62
C ASN A 85 -9.64 -2.90 -7.73
N LYS A 86 -9.44 -3.55 -6.58
CA LYS A 86 -10.49 -3.83 -5.58
C LYS A 86 -10.50 -2.82 -4.43
N GLY A 87 -9.49 -1.94 -4.34
CA GLY A 87 -9.31 -1.00 -3.24
C GLY A 87 -10.27 0.20 -3.23
N GLY A 88 -11.16 0.30 -4.21
CA GLY A 88 -12.15 1.36 -4.32
C GLY A 88 -11.57 2.73 -4.71
N PRO A 89 -12.42 3.78 -4.72
CA PRO A 89 -12.05 5.09 -5.26
C PRO A 89 -10.84 5.72 -4.59
N GLY A 90 -10.69 5.61 -3.27
CA GLY A 90 -9.56 6.24 -2.58
C GLY A 90 -8.20 5.57 -2.84
N ILE A 91 -8.16 4.35 -3.38
CA ILE A 91 -6.92 3.67 -3.79
C ILE A 91 -6.62 4.01 -5.26
N LEU A 92 -7.66 4.00 -6.09
CA LEU A 92 -7.59 4.20 -7.54
C LEU A 92 -7.50 5.68 -7.96
N GLU A 93 -7.77 6.60 -7.05
CA GLU A 93 -7.59 8.03 -7.31
C GLU A 93 -6.09 8.34 -7.48
N ASP A 94 -5.73 8.86 -8.65
CA ASP A 94 -4.38 9.38 -8.92
C ASP A 94 -4.16 10.64 -8.07
N VAL A 95 -3.27 10.54 -7.08
CA VAL A 95 -2.87 11.68 -6.22
C VAL A 95 -1.37 11.67 -6.01
N PRO A 96 -0.71 12.83 -5.84
CA PRO A 96 0.73 12.88 -5.54
C PRO A 96 0.97 12.55 -4.05
N ALA A 97 0.69 11.31 -3.68
CA ALA A 97 0.78 10.78 -2.34
C ALA A 97 2.24 10.53 -1.92
N ARG A 98 2.70 11.17 -0.84
CA ARG A 98 4.10 11.07 -0.39
C ARG A 98 4.33 10.38 0.96
N GLY A 99 3.29 9.78 1.53
CA GLY A 99 3.44 9.02 2.77
C GLY A 99 2.12 8.50 3.31
N CYS A 100 2.17 7.33 3.94
CA CYS A 100 1.03 6.63 4.50
C CYS A 100 1.01 6.75 6.03
N VAL A 101 -0.14 7.11 6.60
CA VAL A 101 -0.38 7.14 8.05
C VAL A 101 -1.59 6.26 8.36
N PHE A 102 -1.44 5.43 9.37
CA PHE A 102 -2.49 4.56 9.91
C PHE A 102 -2.98 5.18 11.22
N GLY A 103 -4.28 5.38 11.35
CA GLY A 103 -4.86 5.90 12.57
C GLY A 103 -6.29 5.42 12.74
N GLY A 104 -6.54 4.63 13.78
CA GLY A 104 -7.90 4.40 14.25
C GLY A 104 -8.43 5.70 14.86
N TYR A 105 -9.57 6.19 14.37
CA TYR A 105 -10.36 7.18 15.10
C TYR A 105 -11.50 6.42 15.76
N ASP A 106 -11.32 6.07 17.03
CA ASP A 106 -12.38 5.52 17.87
C ASP A 106 -13.19 6.69 18.45
N ASN A 107 -14.32 7.01 17.85
CA ASN A 107 -15.21 8.03 18.41
C ASN A 107 -16.68 7.65 18.38
N ASP A 108 -16.96 6.36 18.44
CA ASP A 108 -18.33 5.85 18.47
C ASP A 108 -18.68 5.01 19.71
N GLY A 109 -17.76 4.81 20.66
CA GLY A 109 -18.10 4.27 21.98
C GLY A 109 -18.76 2.88 21.96
N ASP A 110 -18.65 2.16 20.84
CA ASP A 110 -19.19 0.82 20.65
C ASP A 110 -18.04 -0.20 20.70
N PRO A 111 -17.96 -1.07 21.72
CA PRO A 111 -16.85 -2.01 21.90
C PRO A 111 -16.77 -3.13 20.85
N GLY A 112 -17.69 -3.16 19.86
CA GLY A 112 -17.77 -4.21 18.85
C GLY A 112 -17.13 -3.93 17.48
N TYR A 113 -16.83 -2.67 17.14
CA TYR A 113 -16.36 -2.31 15.78
C TYR A 113 -15.02 -1.59 15.82
N ARG A 114 -13.96 -2.24 15.33
CA ARG A 114 -12.69 -1.54 15.03
C ARG A 114 -12.84 -0.84 13.68
N ARG A 115 -12.89 0.49 13.69
CA ARG A 115 -12.70 1.28 12.48
C ARG A 115 -11.24 1.66 12.34
N GLU A 116 -10.60 1.18 11.28
CA GLU A 116 -9.26 1.62 10.91
C GLU A 116 -9.40 2.64 9.77
N LEU A 117 -9.02 3.91 10.04
CA LEU A 117 -8.95 4.93 9.00
C LEU A 117 -7.52 5.00 8.45
N TYR A 118 -7.44 5.00 7.13
CA TYR A 118 -6.17 4.99 6.40
C TYR A 118 -5.98 6.34 5.73
N GLN A 119 -4.97 7.10 6.17
CA GLN A 119 -4.72 8.44 5.66
C GLN A 119 -3.32 8.54 5.04
N CYS A 120 -3.27 8.57 3.71
CA CYS A 120 -2.07 8.95 2.97
C CYS A 120 -2.13 10.46 2.69
N ARG A 121 -1.11 11.26 3.06
CA ARG A 121 -1.24 12.73 3.12
C ARG A 121 -0.35 13.46 2.09
N THR A 122 -0.99 14.03 1.05
CA THR A 122 -0.68 15.36 0.46
C THR A 122 -1.95 16.00 -0.15
N THR A 123 -2.91 15.21 -0.61
CA THR A 123 -4.32 15.55 -0.83
C THR A 123 -5.17 14.45 -0.18
N ALA A 124 -6.15 14.83 0.63
CA ALA A 124 -6.78 13.92 1.59
C ALA A 124 -7.82 13.00 0.92
N SER A 125 -7.40 11.80 0.49
CA SER A 125 -8.32 10.66 0.36
C SER A 125 -8.24 9.82 1.64
N ALA A 126 -9.26 9.93 2.49
CA ALA A 126 -9.48 9.01 3.59
C ALA A 126 -10.03 7.71 2.99
N LEU A 127 -9.31 6.62 3.21
CA LEU A 127 -9.74 5.30 2.76
C LEU A 127 -10.51 4.62 3.89
N ARG A 128 -11.76 4.26 3.57
CA ARG A 128 -12.65 3.50 4.45
C ARG A 128 -12.77 2.10 3.88
N PHE A 129 -12.30 1.12 4.64
CA PHE A 129 -12.61 -0.28 4.41
C PHE A 129 -13.72 -0.64 5.40
N ASP A 130 -14.89 -0.99 4.87
CA ASP A 130 -15.97 -1.55 5.68
C ASP A 130 -15.66 -3.04 5.89
N THR A 131 -15.26 -3.42 7.10
CA THR A 131 -15.04 -4.80 7.51
C THR A 131 -16.33 -5.32 8.15
N GLU A 132 -17.03 -6.25 7.50
CA GLU A 132 -18.13 -7.00 8.14
C GLU A 132 -17.55 -8.21 8.89
N SER A 133 -18.07 -8.45 10.11
CA SER A 133 -17.69 -9.56 11.00
C SER A 133 -18.33 -10.89 10.62
#